data_AF-A0A401GGK1-F1
#
_entry.id   AF-A0A401GGK1-F1
#
_cell.length_a   1.000
_cell.length_b   1.000
_cell.length_c   1.000
_cell.angle_alpha   90.00
_cell.angle_beta   90.00
_cell.angle_gamma   90.00
#
_symmetry.space_group_name_H-M   'P 1'
#
loop_
_entity.id
_entity.type
_entity.pdbx_description
1 polymer ?
#
loop_
_entity_poly.entity_id
_entity_poly.type
_entity_poly.pdbx_seq_one_letter_code
_entity_poly.pdbx_strand_id
1 'polypeptide(L)'
;MPATRSSRRAQSREPLTSHPINAGASSPDIIILSSDDELAIPKQNRLTPKKSKQRVRSKPRISADVIVLSDDEGPEASTSTVPRGTTPSLRQQLKEAKEMIARLEAEARAWEQKDKASQGLLPALDEHVNCEVCTLKMWTPATLACGHTFCQSCLQDWFTTALTQHMAANPDYDAQPAIIQQYKAALQNPNTTSQARRQLANHINELLEHIPQPQYTCPSCRAPVKSKPIEVFRLKHITRTVAAATGETSPKKAAPARTTRGVANRRAAADGPWDGFFPWTP
;
A
#
# COMPACT_ATOMS: atom_id res chain seq x y z
N MET A 1 -45.91 39.17 6.32
CA MET A 1 -45.98 40.05 5.12
C MET A 1 -45.20 41.33 5.41
N PRO A 2 -44.54 41.99 4.43
CA PRO A 2 -44.18 41.63 3.04
C PRO A 2 -42.64 41.52 2.85
N ALA A 3 -42.09 40.72 1.92
CA ALA A 3 -41.94 40.86 0.46
C ALA A 3 -40.88 41.92 0.06
N THR A 4 -39.84 41.65 -0.73
CA THR A 4 -39.83 41.31 -2.17
C THR A 4 -38.37 41.01 -2.58
N ARG A 5 -38.02 39.93 -3.30
CA ARG A 5 -38.13 39.64 -4.75
C ARG A 5 -37.35 40.61 -5.65
N SER A 6 -36.25 40.15 -6.27
CA SER A 6 -36.25 39.88 -7.73
C SER A 6 -34.90 39.42 -8.29
N SER A 7 -35.01 38.32 -9.05
CA SER A 7 -34.06 37.73 -9.99
C SER A 7 -34.05 38.49 -11.32
N ARG A 8 -32.90 38.50 -12.04
CA ARG A 8 -32.87 38.46 -13.51
C ARG A 8 -31.66 37.65 -14.04
N ARG A 9 -32.01 36.51 -14.66
CA ARG A 9 -31.45 35.87 -15.88
C ARG A 9 -31.23 36.93 -17.00
N ALA A 10 -30.44 36.78 -18.06
CA ALA A 10 -29.73 35.70 -18.74
C ALA A 10 -28.81 36.34 -19.82
N GLN A 11 -27.96 35.52 -20.47
CA GLN A 11 -27.48 35.54 -21.89
C GLN A 11 -26.01 35.09 -21.90
N SER A 12 -25.70 33.83 -22.24
CA SER A 12 -25.62 33.25 -23.59
C SER A 12 -24.56 33.90 -24.47
N ARG A 13 -23.45 33.17 -24.71
CA ARG A 13 -22.65 33.20 -25.94
C ARG A 13 -21.75 31.96 -26.00
N GLU A 14 -21.97 31.18 -27.06
CA GLU A 14 -21.22 29.99 -27.47
C GLU A 14 -19.85 30.32 -28.10
N PRO A 15 -18.99 29.30 -28.34
CA PRO A 15 -17.55 29.45 -28.58
C PRO A 15 -17.17 29.42 -30.06
N LEU A 16 -16.03 30.02 -30.42
CA LEU A 16 -15.38 29.83 -31.72
C LEU A 16 -13.86 29.69 -31.60
N THR A 17 -13.41 28.47 -31.96
CA THR A 17 -12.26 28.12 -32.81
C THR A 17 -10.88 28.75 -32.58
N SER A 18 -9.87 27.91 -32.34
CA SER A 18 -8.86 27.56 -33.38
C SER A 18 -7.76 26.64 -32.82
N HIS A 19 -7.49 25.55 -33.56
CA HIS A 19 -6.22 24.82 -33.50
C HIS A 19 -5.13 25.65 -34.19
N PRO A 20 -3.86 25.43 -33.81
CA PRO A 20 -2.95 24.97 -34.85
C PRO A 20 -2.16 23.72 -34.45
N ILE A 21 -1.99 22.91 -35.48
CA ILE A 21 -1.08 21.79 -35.63
C ILE A 21 0.35 22.33 -35.65
N ASN A 22 1.27 21.77 -34.86
CA ASN A 22 2.59 21.50 -35.41
C ASN A 22 3.29 20.33 -34.72
N ALA A 23 3.87 19.49 -35.58
CA ALA A 23 4.69 18.34 -35.28
C ALA A 23 6.09 18.76 -34.81
N GLY A 24 6.72 17.92 -33.99
CA GLY A 24 8.10 18.09 -33.57
C GLY A 24 8.57 16.88 -32.79
N ALA A 25 9.20 15.96 -33.50
CA ALA A 25 9.71 14.68 -33.01
C ALA A 25 10.86 14.83 -32.00
N SER A 26 10.96 13.87 -31.07
CA SER A 26 12.24 13.27 -30.64
C SER A 26 11.98 12.11 -29.68
N SER A 27 12.37 10.91 -30.09
CA SER A 27 12.48 9.70 -29.27
C SER A 27 13.95 9.46 -28.92
N PRO A 28 14.29 8.97 -27.72
CA PRO A 28 15.60 8.38 -27.48
C PRO A 28 15.57 6.84 -27.53
N ASP A 29 16.37 6.31 -28.45
CA ASP A 29 17.29 5.17 -28.38
C ASP A 29 16.93 3.94 -27.54
N ILE A 30 16.65 2.84 -28.25
CA ILE A 30 16.67 1.46 -27.75
C ILE A 30 18.00 0.83 -28.19
N ILE A 31 18.83 0.47 -27.21
CA ILE A 31 20.07 -0.29 -27.42
C ILE A 31 19.70 -1.77 -27.58
N ILE A 32 20.01 -2.33 -28.75
CA ILE A 32 19.92 -3.77 -29.03
C ILE A 32 21.29 -4.39 -28.70
N LEU A 33 21.33 -5.27 -27.70
CA LEU A 33 22.44 -6.21 -27.51
C LEU A 33 21.88 -7.63 -27.66
N SER A 34 22.32 -8.29 -28.72
CA SER A 34 22.05 -9.69 -29.06
C SER A 34 23.29 -10.52 -28.75
N SER A 35 23.16 -11.54 -27.89
CA SER A 35 23.83 -12.86 -27.96
C SER A 35 23.34 -13.69 -26.75
N ASP A 36 22.47 -14.69 -26.90
CA ASP A 36 22.76 -16.11 -27.20
C ASP A 36 23.27 -16.92 -25.99
N ASP A 37 22.37 -17.62 -25.30
CA ASP A 37 22.58 -18.99 -24.81
C ASP A 37 21.22 -19.66 -24.46
N GLU A 38 21.03 -20.87 -24.95
CA GLU A 38 19.75 -21.61 -24.99
C GLU A 38 19.37 -22.24 -23.66
N LEU A 39 18.07 -22.24 -23.29
CA LEU A 39 17.35 -23.42 -22.76
C LEU A 39 15.83 -23.22 -22.88
N ALA A 40 15.18 -24.12 -23.63
CA ALA A 40 13.79 -24.04 -24.09
C ALA A 40 12.74 -24.49 -23.04
N ILE A 41 11.64 -23.72 -22.93
CA ILE A 41 10.36 -24.14 -22.30
C ILE A 41 9.20 -23.66 -23.19
N PRO A 42 8.25 -24.52 -23.63
CA PRO A 42 7.23 -24.13 -24.61
C PRO A 42 6.04 -23.40 -23.96
N LYS A 43 5.69 -22.23 -24.50
CA LYS A 43 4.48 -21.46 -24.13
C LYS A 43 3.33 -21.73 -25.10
N GLN A 44 2.15 -21.94 -24.53
CA GLN A 44 0.87 -22.13 -25.21
C GLN A 44 0.36 -20.82 -25.83
N ASN A 45 -0.12 -20.92 -27.08
CA ASN A 45 -0.74 -19.83 -27.82
C ASN A 45 -2.12 -19.48 -27.27
N ARG A 46 -2.30 -18.20 -26.89
CA ARG A 46 -3.59 -17.60 -26.53
C ARG A 46 -4.17 -16.90 -27.75
N LEU A 47 -5.20 -17.46 -28.35
CA LEU A 47 -5.98 -16.81 -29.42
C LEU A 47 -7.30 -16.28 -28.83
N THR A 48 -7.54 -14.98 -29.05
CA THR A 48 -8.79 -14.26 -28.74
C THR A 48 -9.79 -14.37 -29.90
N PRO A 49 -11.10 -14.65 -29.69
CA PRO A 49 -12.08 -14.60 -30.76
C PRO A 49 -12.77 -13.23 -30.86
N LYS A 50 -12.92 -12.76 -32.11
CA LYS A 50 -13.71 -11.61 -32.54
C LYS A 50 -15.22 -11.90 -32.41
N LYS A 51 -16.00 -10.87 -32.09
CA LYS A 51 -17.47 -10.86 -32.05
C LYS A 51 -18.06 -10.87 -33.47
N SER A 52 -19.08 -11.70 -33.70
CA SER A 52 -20.12 -11.45 -34.72
C SER A 52 -21.49 -11.84 -34.18
N LYS A 53 -22.46 -10.93 -34.35
CA LYS A 53 -23.88 -11.10 -34.02
C LYS A 53 -24.49 -12.23 -34.87
N GLN A 54 -25.41 -13.03 -34.33
CA GLN A 54 -26.86 -12.92 -34.58
C GLN A 54 -27.66 -14.12 -34.04
N ARG A 55 -28.85 -13.78 -33.52
CA ARG A 55 -30.14 -14.49 -33.64
C ARG A 55 -30.54 -15.51 -32.56
N VAL A 56 -31.60 -15.09 -31.85
CA VAL A 56 -32.43 -15.83 -30.91
C VAL A 56 -33.12 -17.02 -31.60
N ARG A 57 -33.07 -18.20 -30.99
CA ARG A 57 -34.09 -19.26 -31.15
C ARG A 57 -34.19 -20.10 -29.87
N SER A 58 -35.42 -20.44 -29.53
CA SER A 58 -35.96 -20.93 -28.26
C SER A 58 -35.42 -22.27 -27.75
N LYS A 59 -35.43 -22.40 -26.40
CA LYS A 59 -35.15 -23.63 -25.62
C LYS A 59 -36.12 -24.78 -25.99
N PRO A 60 -35.67 -26.03 -26.15
CA PRO A 60 -36.52 -27.18 -25.91
C PRO A 60 -36.54 -27.53 -24.41
N ARG A 61 -37.73 -27.86 -23.92
CA ARG A 61 -37.99 -28.43 -22.59
C ARG A 61 -37.48 -29.88 -22.60
N ILE A 62 -36.71 -30.25 -21.58
CA ILE A 62 -36.38 -31.64 -21.29
C ILE A 62 -37.46 -32.13 -20.32
N SER A 63 -38.36 -32.99 -20.78
CA SER A 63 -39.21 -33.81 -19.90
C SER A 63 -38.37 -35.00 -19.43
N ALA A 64 -38.28 -35.16 -18.11
CA ALA A 64 -37.67 -36.33 -17.49
C ALA A 64 -38.71 -37.45 -17.44
N ASP A 65 -38.58 -38.45 -18.31
CA ASP A 65 -39.27 -39.72 -18.15
C ASP A 65 -38.40 -40.64 -17.30
N VAL A 66 -38.88 -40.90 -16.08
CA VAL A 66 -38.37 -41.92 -15.18
C VAL A 66 -38.80 -43.28 -15.74
N ILE A 67 -37.88 -44.01 -16.37
CA ILE A 67 -38.11 -45.39 -16.78
C ILE A 67 -37.98 -46.26 -15.53
N VAL A 68 -39.13 -46.69 -15.01
CA VAL A 68 -39.22 -47.77 -14.01
C VAL A 68 -38.97 -49.07 -14.76
N LEU A 69 -37.81 -49.67 -14.52
CA LEU A 69 -37.50 -51.02 -15.00
C LEU A 69 -38.26 -52.00 -14.10
N SER A 70 -39.39 -52.50 -14.60
CA SER A 70 -40.03 -53.70 -14.07
C SER A 70 -39.30 -54.92 -14.64
N ASP A 71 -38.84 -55.81 -13.77
CA ASP A 71 -38.44 -57.17 -14.12
C ASP A 71 -39.65 -57.93 -14.68
N ASP A 72 -39.54 -58.45 -15.89
CA ASP A 72 -40.33 -59.58 -16.40
C ASP A 72 -39.56 -60.29 -17.54
N GLU A 73 -39.71 -61.61 -17.62
CA GLU A 73 -38.85 -62.58 -18.31
C GLU A 73 -38.65 -62.39 -19.83
N GLY A 74 -37.52 -62.90 -20.36
CA GLY A 74 -37.08 -62.79 -21.77
C GLY A 74 -37.83 -63.69 -22.77
N PRO A 75 -37.22 -64.15 -23.89
CA PRO A 75 -35.96 -63.76 -24.52
C PRO A 75 -36.11 -63.46 -26.04
N GLU A 76 -35.51 -62.41 -26.61
CA GLU A 76 -35.19 -62.41 -28.04
C GLU A 76 -33.86 -61.74 -28.38
N ALA A 77 -33.01 -62.53 -29.03
CA ALA A 77 -31.70 -62.19 -29.50
C ALA A 77 -31.76 -61.24 -30.69
N SER A 78 -31.36 -59.98 -30.46
CA SER A 78 -30.92 -59.08 -31.53
C SER A 78 -29.44 -58.77 -31.29
N THR A 79 -28.59 -59.61 -31.90
CA THR A 79 -27.13 -59.47 -31.92
C THR A 79 -26.71 -58.24 -32.72
N SER A 80 -26.71 -57.09 -32.05
CA SER A 80 -25.89 -55.94 -32.40
C SER A 80 -24.42 -56.32 -32.19
N THR A 81 -23.70 -56.54 -33.29
CA THR A 81 -22.27 -56.87 -33.30
C THR A 81 -21.45 -55.65 -32.90
N VAL A 82 -21.32 -55.43 -31.59
CA VAL A 82 -20.30 -54.54 -31.04
C VAL A 82 -18.92 -55.13 -31.39
N PRO A 83 -18.00 -54.38 -32.03
CA PRO A 83 -16.71 -54.91 -32.43
C PRO A 83 -15.95 -55.46 -31.21
N ARG A 84 -15.63 -56.76 -31.25
CA ARG A 84 -15.15 -57.58 -30.12
C ARG A 84 -13.77 -57.18 -29.56
N GLY A 85 -13.13 -56.16 -30.14
CA GLY A 85 -11.78 -55.68 -29.78
C GLY A 85 -11.74 -54.38 -28.96
N THR A 86 -12.84 -53.65 -28.79
CA THR A 86 -12.84 -52.33 -28.10
C THR A 86 -13.05 -52.40 -26.59
N THR A 87 -13.64 -53.48 -26.08
CA THR A 87 -13.94 -53.65 -24.65
C THR A 87 -12.71 -53.75 -23.73
N PRO A 88 -11.60 -54.43 -24.06
CA PRO A 88 -10.40 -54.41 -23.21
C PRO A 88 -9.70 -53.05 -23.23
N SER A 89 -9.69 -52.36 -24.39
CA SER A 89 -9.11 -51.03 -24.54
C SER A 89 -9.84 -49.98 -23.69
N LEU A 90 -11.17 -50.01 -23.70
CA LEU A 90 -12.00 -49.12 -22.86
C LEU A 90 -11.81 -49.38 -21.35
N ARG A 91 -11.66 -50.65 -20.94
CA ARG A 91 -11.37 -50.99 -19.53
C ARG A 91 -10.01 -50.48 -19.06
N GLN A 92 -9.00 -50.57 -19.92
CA GLN A 92 -7.66 -50.04 -19.65
C GLN A 92 -7.68 -48.51 -19.53
N GLN A 93 -8.34 -47.82 -20.47
CA GLN A 93 -8.51 -46.35 -20.40
C GLN A 93 -9.25 -45.92 -19.13
N LEU A 94 -10.25 -46.69 -18.69
CA LEU A 94 -11.01 -46.41 -17.48
C LEU A 94 -10.16 -46.62 -16.21
N LYS A 95 -9.24 -47.59 -16.21
CA LYS A 95 -8.26 -47.79 -15.14
C LYS A 95 -7.27 -46.63 -15.07
N GLU A 96 -6.67 -46.27 -16.20
CA GLU A 96 -5.73 -45.14 -16.30
C GLU A 96 -6.38 -43.81 -15.91
N ALA A 97 -7.62 -43.57 -16.34
CA ALA A 97 -8.38 -42.38 -15.95
C ALA A 97 -8.66 -42.35 -14.44
N LYS A 98 -9.02 -43.49 -13.83
CA LYS A 98 -9.22 -43.59 -12.37
C LYS A 98 -7.94 -43.31 -11.59
N GLU A 99 -6.82 -43.87 -12.04
CA GLU A 99 -5.51 -43.63 -11.42
C GLU A 99 -5.10 -42.15 -11.57
N MET A 100 -5.36 -41.55 -12.74
CA MET A 100 -5.12 -40.12 -12.96
C MET A 100 -5.99 -39.23 -12.05
N ILE A 101 -7.28 -39.55 -11.89
CA ILE A 101 -8.19 -38.83 -10.98
C ILE A 101 -7.68 -38.94 -9.55
N ALA A 102 -7.36 -40.15 -9.09
CA ALA A 102 -6.85 -40.36 -7.73
C ALA A 102 -5.56 -39.55 -7.46
N ARG A 103 -4.67 -39.45 -8.45
CA ARG A 103 -3.46 -38.62 -8.35
C ARG A 103 -3.77 -37.13 -8.27
N LEU A 104 -4.64 -36.63 -9.15
CA LEU A 104 -5.02 -35.20 -9.16
C LEU A 104 -5.76 -34.81 -7.88
N GLU A 105 -6.62 -35.68 -7.36
CA GLU A 105 -7.28 -35.47 -6.07
C GLU A 105 -6.27 -35.45 -4.91
N ALA A 106 -5.26 -36.32 -4.91
CA ALA A 106 -4.21 -36.30 -3.90
C ALA A 106 -3.40 -35.00 -3.95
N GLU A 107 -3.05 -34.53 -5.15
CA GLU A 107 -2.37 -33.26 -5.35
C GLU A 107 -3.24 -32.06 -4.91
N ALA A 108 -4.52 -32.05 -5.25
CA ALA A 108 -5.47 -31.03 -4.82
C ALA A 108 -5.59 -30.97 -3.29
N ARG A 109 -5.72 -32.12 -2.62
CA ARG A 109 -5.73 -32.21 -1.15
C ARG A 109 -4.44 -31.67 -0.53
N ALA A 110 -3.28 -31.94 -1.14
CA ALA A 110 -2.00 -31.43 -0.66
C ALA A 110 -1.89 -29.90 -0.78
N TRP A 111 -2.40 -29.32 -1.89
CA TRP A 111 -2.46 -27.87 -2.06
C TRP A 111 -3.45 -27.21 -1.11
N GLU A 112 -4.61 -27.81 -0.87
CA GLU A 112 -5.61 -27.31 0.07
C GLU A 112 -5.07 -27.27 1.52
N GLN A 113 -4.30 -28.29 1.93
CA GLN A 113 -3.62 -28.28 3.23
C GLN A 113 -2.62 -27.13 3.35
N LYS A 114 -1.85 -26.86 2.28
CA LYS A 114 -0.90 -25.72 2.25
C LYS A 114 -1.62 -24.37 2.29
N ASP A 115 -2.70 -24.23 1.54
CA ASP A 115 -3.52 -23.02 1.53
C ASP A 115 -4.09 -22.74 2.93
N LYS A 116 -4.70 -23.76 3.55
CA LYS A 116 -5.25 -23.67 4.91
C LYS A 116 -4.18 -23.31 5.96
N ALA A 117 -2.96 -23.83 5.82
CA ALA A 117 -1.84 -23.46 6.69
C ALA A 117 -1.43 -21.98 6.53
N SER A 118 -1.63 -21.39 5.34
CA SER A 118 -1.25 -20.01 5.04
C SER A 118 -2.37 -18.97 5.27
N GLN A 119 -3.64 -19.39 5.28
CA GLN A 119 -4.81 -18.51 5.38
C GLN A 119 -4.82 -17.59 6.62
N GLY A 120 -4.20 -18.01 7.73
CA GLY A 120 -4.17 -17.21 8.97
C GLY A 120 -3.03 -16.18 9.06
N LEU A 121 -2.03 -16.26 8.18
CA LEU A 121 -0.82 -15.44 8.32
C LEU A 121 -1.06 -13.99 7.93
N LEU A 122 -1.82 -13.73 6.86
CA LEU A 122 -2.07 -12.38 6.37
C LEU A 122 -2.89 -11.54 7.37
N PRO A 123 -4.02 -12.03 7.93
CA PRO A 123 -4.76 -11.29 8.95
C PRO A 123 -3.93 -10.99 10.20
N ALA A 124 -3.12 -11.95 10.66
CA ALA A 124 -2.24 -11.75 11.81
C ALA A 124 -1.20 -10.65 11.56
N LEU A 125 -0.59 -10.62 10.37
CA LEU A 125 0.34 -9.56 9.98
C LEU A 125 -0.35 -8.21 9.77
N ASP A 126 -1.63 -8.22 9.38
CA ASP A 126 -2.43 -7.02 9.19
C ASP A 126 -2.48 -6.19 10.48
N GLU A 127 -2.84 -6.83 11.59
CA GLU A 127 -2.95 -6.18 12.90
C GLU A 127 -1.64 -5.53 13.35
N HIS A 128 -0.49 -6.10 12.99
CA HIS A 128 0.83 -5.59 13.36
C HIS A 128 1.32 -4.39 12.54
N VAL A 129 0.66 -4.07 11.42
CA VAL A 129 1.00 -2.90 10.60
C VAL A 129 0.06 -1.71 10.82
N ASN A 130 -0.90 -1.83 11.74
CA ASN A 130 -1.82 -0.78 12.13
C ASN A 130 -1.26 0.07 13.29
N CYS A 131 -1.54 1.37 13.25
CA CYS A 131 -1.14 2.32 14.28
C CYS A 131 -2.08 2.26 15.47
N GLU A 132 -1.57 2.19 16.70
CA GLU A 132 -2.41 2.19 17.92
C GLU A 132 -3.15 3.52 18.17
N VAL A 133 -2.72 4.63 17.53
CA VAL A 133 -3.35 5.95 17.70
C VAL A 133 -4.51 6.15 16.72
N CYS A 134 -4.29 5.93 15.42
CA CYS A 134 -5.31 6.17 14.40
C CYS A 134 -5.99 4.90 13.90
N THR A 135 -5.57 3.72 14.35
CA THR A 135 -6.04 2.38 13.94
C THR A 135 -5.90 2.05 12.44
N LEU A 136 -5.26 2.94 11.66
CA LEU A 136 -4.97 2.74 10.24
C LEU A 136 -3.55 2.22 10.00
N LYS A 137 -3.29 1.71 8.80
CA LYS A 137 -1.95 1.25 8.38
C LYS A 137 -0.88 2.34 8.49
N MET A 138 0.27 1.96 9.04
CA MET A 138 1.42 2.84 9.20
C MET A 138 2.21 2.98 7.89
N TRP A 139 1.82 3.95 7.06
CA TRP A 139 2.49 4.23 5.77
C TRP A 139 3.89 4.85 5.93
N THR A 140 4.09 5.57 7.02
CA THR A 140 5.37 6.16 7.41
C THR A 140 5.57 5.85 8.89
N PRO A 141 5.96 4.61 9.25
CA PRO A 141 6.12 4.18 10.63
C PRO A 141 7.35 4.81 11.26
N ALA A 142 7.17 5.39 12.45
CA ALA A 142 8.23 5.99 13.24
C ALA A 142 8.24 5.38 14.65
N THR A 143 9.40 4.89 15.07
CA THR A 143 9.61 4.16 16.32
C THR A 143 10.27 5.07 17.36
N LEU A 144 9.73 5.02 18.58
CA LEU A 144 10.25 5.71 19.75
C LEU A 144 11.35 4.87 20.42
N ALA A 145 12.19 5.49 21.26
CA ALA A 145 13.23 4.78 22.01
C ALA A 145 12.69 3.67 22.93
N CYS A 146 11.41 3.74 23.34
CA CYS A 146 10.74 2.69 24.11
C CYS A 146 10.28 1.49 23.26
N GLY A 147 10.49 1.49 21.94
CA GLY A 147 10.15 0.41 21.01
C GLY A 147 8.77 0.51 20.36
N HIS A 148 7.85 1.32 20.88
CA HIS A 148 6.53 1.52 20.26
C HIS A 148 6.63 2.30 18.95
N THR A 149 5.82 1.91 17.97
CA THR A 149 5.84 2.42 16.60
C THR A 149 4.48 2.94 16.20
N PHE A 150 4.45 4.10 15.56
CA PHE A 150 3.22 4.79 15.16
C PHE A 150 3.40 5.44 13.79
N CYS A 151 2.31 5.98 13.23
CA CYS A 151 2.43 6.90 12.10
C CYS A 151 3.24 8.15 12.49
N GLN A 152 4.13 8.59 11.58
CA GLN A 152 4.84 9.85 11.73
C GLN A 152 3.88 11.01 12.08
N SER A 153 2.77 11.13 11.35
CA SER A 153 1.77 12.19 11.58
C SER A 153 1.13 12.10 12.96
N CYS A 154 0.78 10.90 13.43
CA CYS A 154 0.20 10.72 14.76
C CYS A 154 1.15 11.15 15.87
N LEU A 155 2.45 10.86 15.74
CA LEU A 155 3.46 11.36 16.69
C LEU A 155 3.64 12.87 16.59
N GLN A 156 3.62 13.45 15.39
CA GLN A 156 3.69 14.90 15.20
C GLN A 156 2.52 15.61 15.86
N ASP A 157 1.29 15.11 15.70
CA ASP A 157 0.09 15.68 16.31
C ASP A 157 0.13 15.55 17.85
N TRP A 158 0.57 14.39 18.34
CA TRP A 158 0.76 14.13 19.77
C TRP A 158 1.78 15.09 20.39
N PHE A 159 2.95 15.25 19.78
CA PHE A 159 3.98 16.18 20.25
C PHE A 159 3.57 17.64 20.07
N THR A 160 2.80 17.98 19.03
CA THR A 160 2.27 19.34 18.84
C THR A 160 1.33 19.72 19.97
N THR A 161 0.50 18.78 20.43
CA THR A 161 -0.41 19.02 21.56
C THR A 161 0.38 19.28 22.84
N ALA A 162 1.38 18.45 23.14
CA ALA A 162 2.26 18.63 24.31
C ALA A 162 3.04 19.96 24.25
N LEU A 163 3.56 20.33 23.06
CA LEU A 163 4.27 21.59 22.85
C LEU A 163 3.33 22.79 23.04
N THR A 164 2.12 22.74 22.51
CA THR A 164 1.13 23.81 22.64
C THR A 164 0.75 24.03 24.11
N GLN A 165 0.53 22.95 24.86
CA GLN A 165 0.27 23.03 26.30
C GLN A 165 1.45 23.63 27.06
N HIS A 166 2.67 23.23 26.70
CA HIS A 166 3.88 23.77 27.30
C HIS A 166 4.04 25.26 27.04
N MET A 167 3.84 25.72 25.80
CA MET A 167 3.90 27.14 25.43
C MET A 167 2.82 27.97 26.15
N ALA A 168 1.61 27.42 26.33
CA ALA A 168 0.57 28.09 27.09
C ALA A 168 0.94 28.26 28.59
N ALA A 169 1.65 27.29 29.16
CA ALA A 169 2.13 27.34 30.54
C ALA A 169 3.42 28.16 30.72
N ASN A 170 4.18 28.40 29.65
CA ASN A 170 5.48 29.08 29.67
C ASN A 170 5.53 30.16 28.56
N PRO A 171 4.98 31.37 28.79
CA PRO A 171 4.90 32.42 27.77
C PRO A 171 6.26 32.88 27.22
N ASP A 172 7.33 32.78 28.04
CA ASP A 172 8.69 33.17 27.65
C ASP A 172 9.48 32.03 26.97
N TYR A 173 8.86 30.87 26.75
CA TYR A 173 9.51 29.72 26.11
C TYR A 173 9.72 29.98 24.61
N ASP A 174 10.99 29.97 24.19
CA ASP A 174 11.39 29.95 22.78
C ASP A 174 11.93 28.57 22.40
N ALA A 175 11.27 27.90 21.46
CA ALA A 175 11.68 26.58 20.95
C ALA A 175 12.98 26.63 20.15
N GLN A 176 13.42 27.80 19.67
CA GLN A 176 14.64 27.97 18.90
C GLN A 176 15.40 29.26 19.30
N PRO A 177 16.01 29.31 20.50
CA PRO A 177 16.79 30.47 20.92
C PRO A 177 17.93 30.76 19.93
N ALA A 178 18.09 32.02 19.55
CA ALA A 178 19.07 32.45 18.55
C ALA A 178 20.51 32.02 18.88
N ILE A 179 20.85 31.96 20.17
CA ILE A 179 22.14 31.49 20.68
C ILE A 179 22.42 30.05 20.23
N ILE A 180 21.41 29.18 20.28
CA ILE A 180 21.60 27.78 19.92
C ILE A 180 21.67 27.60 18.40
N GLN A 181 21.03 28.49 17.64
CA GLN A 181 21.17 28.49 16.18
C GLN A 181 22.61 28.77 15.73
N GLN A 182 23.35 29.62 16.46
CA GLN A 182 24.77 29.87 16.19
C GLN A 182 25.61 28.61 16.45
N TYR A 183 25.34 27.90 17.55
CA TYR A 183 26.03 26.65 17.86
C TYR A 183 25.72 25.53 16.87
N LYS A 184 24.47 25.42 16.38
CA LYS A 184 24.10 24.50 15.30
C LYS A 184 24.87 24.78 14.01
N ALA A 185 24.96 26.05 13.60
CA ALA A 185 25.73 26.42 12.42
C ALA A 185 27.21 26.04 12.55
N ALA A 186 27.80 26.20 13.74
CA ALA A 186 29.17 25.78 14.02
C ALA A 186 29.36 24.25 13.99
N LEU A 187 28.35 23.47 14.41
CA LEU A 187 28.37 22.00 14.34
C LEU A 187 28.26 21.46 12.91
N GLN A 188 27.53 22.15 12.04
CA GLN A 188 27.39 21.81 10.62
C GLN A 188 28.67 22.06 9.79
N ASN A 189 29.64 22.82 10.33
CA ASN A 189 30.91 23.06 9.64
C ASN A 189 31.76 21.77 9.60
N PRO A 190 32.13 21.28 8.40
CA PRO A 190 32.93 20.05 8.26
C PRO A 190 34.33 20.17 8.87
N ASN A 191 34.88 21.39 8.93
CA ASN A 191 36.22 21.66 9.46
C ASN A 191 36.27 21.72 11.00
N THR A 192 35.12 21.58 11.68
CA THR A 192 35.08 21.60 13.15
C THR A 192 35.68 20.32 13.73
N THR A 193 36.70 20.45 14.59
CA THR A 193 37.36 19.31 15.26
C THR A 193 36.39 18.55 16.16
N SER A 194 36.58 17.23 16.34
CA SER A 194 35.78 16.39 17.24
C SER A 194 35.74 16.92 18.68
N GLN A 195 36.83 17.50 19.18
CA GLN A 195 36.88 18.17 20.49
C GLN A 195 35.98 19.41 20.53
N ALA A 196 36.06 20.28 19.52
CA ALA A 196 35.21 21.47 19.44
C ALA A 196 33.73 21.09 19.31
N ARG A 197 33.38 20.04 18.55
CA ARG A 197 32.00 19.52 18.47
C ARG A 197 31.47 19.10 19.85
N ARG A 198 32.29 18.39 20.64
CA ARG A 198 31.92 17.99 22.02
C ARG A 198 31.75 19.19 22.94
N GLN A 199 32.64 20.19 22.86
CA GLN A 199 32.53 21.41 23.67
C GLN A 199 31.25 22.19 23.35
N LEU A 200 30.94 22.36 22.06
CA LEU A 200 29.70 23.00 21.61
C LEU A 200 28.46 22.26 22.10
N ALA A 201 28.44 20.92 21.99
CA ALA A 201 27.33 20.11 22.48
C ALA A 201 27.12 20.24 24.00
N ASN A 202 28.21 20.24 24.78
CA ASN A 202 28.14 20.42 26.23
C ASN A 202 27.58 21.79 26.61
N HIS A 203 28.01 22.85 25.91
CA HIS A 203 27.53 24.19 26.19
C HIS A 203 26.05 24.38 25.82
N ILE A 204 25.58 23.72 24.75
CA ILE A 204 24.14 23.66 24.46
C ILE A 204 23.39 23.00 25.61
N ASN A 205 23.87 21.88 26.15
CA ASN A 205 23.21 21.19 27.27
C ASN A 205 23.11 22.07 28.52
N GLU A 206 24.18 22.81 28.86
CA GLU A 206 24.21 23.73 29.99
C GLU A 206 23.18 24.86 29.84
N LEU A 207 23.06 25.44 28.64
CA LEU A 207 22.06 26.47 28.35
C LEU A 207 20.62 25.94 28.47
N LEU A 208 20.39 24.67 28.10
CA LEU A 208 19.06 24.05 28.14
C LEU A 208 18.62 23.66 29.55
N GLU A 209 19.56 23.48 30.49
CA GLU A 209 19.25 23.04 31.85
C GLU A 209 18.40 24.05 32.62
N HIS A 210 18.50 25.34 32.27
CA HIS A 210 17.72 26.43 32.85
C HIS A 210 16.43 26.78 32.08
N ILE A 211 16.20 26.16 30.92
CA ILE A 211 15.02 26.44 30.09
C ILE A 211 14.04 25.27 30.26
N PRO A 212 12.82 25.50 30.78
CA PRO A 212 11.83 24.45 30.90
C PRO A 212 11.53 23.88 29.51
N GLN A 213 11.68 22.56 29.35
CA GLN A 213 11.43 21.88 28.07
C GLN A 213 10.04 21.23 28.04
N PRO A 214 9.40 21.14 26.87
CA PRO A 214 8.19 20.35 26.69
C PRO A 214 8.46 18.88 27.00
N GLN A 215 7.53 18.24 27.72
CA GLN A 215 7.63 16.81 28.03
C GLN A 215 6.86 16.01 26.98
N TYR A 216 7.60 15.34 26.11
CA TYR A 216 7.03 14.40 25.14
C TYR A 216 6.98 12.99 25.74
N THR A 217 5.89 12.28 25.47
CA THR A 217 5.66 10.92 26.00
C THR A 217 5.19 9.99 24.89
N CYS A 218 5.41 8.68 25.07
CA CYS A 218 4.83 7.66 24.21
C CYS A 218 3.31 7.56 24.41
N PRO A 219 2.47 7.54 23.35
CA PRO A 219 1.02 7.36 23.46
C PRO A 219 0.61 6.08 24.20
N SER A 220 1.36 4.98 24.05
CA SER A 220 1.01 3.67 24.62
C SER A 220 1.54 3.51 26.05
N CYS A 221 2.86 3.61 26.25
CA CYS A 221 3.48 3.33 27.55
C CYS A 221 3.83 4.57 28.39
N ARG A 222 3.58 5.79 27.88
CA ARG A 222 3.88 7.07 28.53
C ARG A 222 5.36 7.32 28.85
N ALA A 223 6.27 6.46 28.40
CA ALA A 223 7.71 6.65 28.56
C ALA A 223 8.15 8.00 27.97
N PRO A 224 9.07 8.73 28.62
CA PRO A 224 9.54 10.02 28.13
C PRO A 224 10.31 9.85 26.82
N VAL A 225 10.00 10.69 25.84
CA VAL A 225 10.67 10.72 24.52
C VAL A 225 11.67 11.87 24.53
N LYS A 226 12.96 11.55 24.53
CA LYS A 226 14.06 12.53 24.58
C LYS A 226 14.84 12.67 23.26
N SER A 227 14.54 11.83 22.28
CA SER A 227 15.25 11.75 21.00
C SER A 227 14.27 11.69 19.82
N LYS A 228 14.74 12.11 18.63
CA LYS A 228 13.96 12.03 17.39
C LYS A 228 13.48 10.58 17.14
N PRO A 229 12.18 10.37 16.84
CA PRO A 229 11.69 9.08 16.38
C PRO A 229 12.38 8.64 15.07
N ILE A 230 12.62 7.33 14.93
CA ILE A 230 13.33 6.77 13.77
C ILE A 230 12.32 6.16 12.81
N GLU A 231 12.36 6.55 11.52
CA GLU A 231 11.55 5.89 10.50
C GLU A 231 12.04 4.45 10.26
N VAL A 232 11.13 3.48 10.33
CA VAL A 232 11.47 2.06 10.12
C VAL A 232 11.12 1.63 8.71
N PHE A 233 12.08 1.79 7.79
CA PHE A 233 11.88 1.49 6.37
C PHE A 233 11.49 0.02 6.08
N ARG A 234 12.00 -0.94 6.86
CA ARG A 234 11.61 -2.34 6.72
C ARG A 234 10.13 -2.55 7.04
N LEU A 235 9.65 -1.95 8.13
CA LEU A 235 8.24 -2.00 8.49
C LEU A 235 7.37 -1.30 7.44
N LYS A 236 7.82 -0.17 6.89
CA LYS A 236 7.16 0.50 5.76
C LYS A 236 6.98 -0.42 4.55
N HIS A 237 7.99 -1.22 4.22
CA HIS A 237 7.89 -2.20 3.15
C HIS A 237 6.90 -3.33 3.49
N ILE A 238 6.95 -3.85 4.72
CA ILE A 238 5.99 -4.85 5.21
C ILE A 238 4.56 -4.31 5.12
N THR A 239 4.30 -3.10 5.61
CA THR A 239 2.99 -2.44 5.52
C THR A 239 2.49 -2.38 4.07
N ARG A 240 3.37 -2.04 3.11
CA ARG A 240 3.00 -1.99 1.68
C ARG A 240 2.69 -3.36 1.11
N THR A 241 3.46 -4.38 1.48
CA THR A 241 3.21 -5.76 1.03
C THR A 241 1.88 -6.28 1.58
N VAL A 242 1.62 -6.07 2.86
CA VAL A 242 0.36 -6.46 3.52
C VAL A 242 -0.81 -5.71 2.89
N ALA A 243 -0.70 -4.37 2.74
CA ALA A 243 -1.74 -3.57 2.12
C ALA A 243 -2.05 -4.02 0.68
N ALA A 244 -1.03 -4.34 -0.12
CA ALA A 244 -1.25 -4.86 -1.47
C ALA A 244 -1.99 -6.21 -1.46
N ALA A 245 -1.69 -7.08 -0.50
CA ALA A 245 -2.38 -8.36 -0.34
C ALA A 245 -3.83 -8.20 0.14
N THR A 246 -4.14 -7.17 0.94
CA THR A 246 -5.50 -6.86 1.40
C THR A 246 -6.29 -5.96 0.45
N GLY A 247 -5.70 -5.51 -0.66
CA GLY A 247 -6.36 -4.64 -1.64
C GLY A 247 -6.38 -3.15 -1.26
N GLU A 248 -5.59 -2.75 -0.28
CA GLU A 248 -5.42 -1.35 0.14
C GLU A 248 -4.28 -0.66 -0.62
N THR A 249 -4.38 0.66 -0.80
CA THR A 249 -3.34 1.47 -1.44
C THR A 249 -2.89 2.62 -0.55
N SER A 250 -1.60 2.97 -0.68
CA SER A 250 -1.04 4.10 0.08
C SER A 250 -1.80 5.38 -0.26
N PRO A 251 -2.19 6.17 0.76
CA PRO A 251 -2.70 7.52 0.55
C PRO A 251 -1.75 8.29 -0.35
N LYS A 252 -2.30 8.90 -1.41
CA LYS A 252 -1.54 9.86 -2.21
C LYS A 252 -1.28 11.06 -1.31
N LYS A 253 -0.01 11.44 -1.12
CA LYS A 253 0.31 12.74 -0.51
C LYS A 253 -0.45 13.79 -1.31
N ALA A 254 -1.32 14.56 -0.66
CA ALA A 254 -1.93 15.72 -1.30
C ALA A 254 -0.78 16.59 -1.82
N ALA A 255 -0.81 16.92 -3.12
CA ALA A 255 0.14 17.86 -3.67
C ALA A 255 0.06 19.14 -2.82
N PRO A 256 1.20 19.76 -2.45
CA PRO A 256 1.16 20.97 -1.66
C PRO A 256 0.30 22.00 -2.39
N ALA A 257 -0.71 22.52 -1.70
CA ALA A 257 -1.54 23.59 -2.23
C ALA A 257 -0.61 24.71 -2.70
N ARG A 258 -0.69 25.07 -3.99
CA ARG A 258 0.14 26.10 -4.59
C ARG A 258 -0.28 27.45 -4.02
N THR A 259 0.19 27.78 -2.81
CA THR A 259 -0.03 29.08 -2.19
C THR A 259 0.67 30.13 -3.04
N THR A 260 -0.10 31.13 -3.44
CA THR A 260 0.35 32.32 -4.17
C THR A 260 1.58 32.93 -3.50
N ARG A 261 2.61 33.22 -4.30
CA ARG A 261 3.83 33.94 -3.88
C ARG A 261 3.46 35.15 -3.03
N GLY A 262 3.90 35.16 -1.78
CA GLY A 262 3.76 36.29 -0.88
C GLY A 262 4.05 35.89 0.55
N VAL A 263 5.27 36.17 1.02
CA VAL A 263 5.76 35.95 2.39
C VAL A 263 5.76 34.47 2.82
N ALA A 264 6.61 33.68 2.15
CA ALA A 264 7.09 32.44 2.73
C ALA A 264 7.85 32.79 4.01
N ASN A 265 7.25 32.47 5.14
CA ASN A 265 7.90 32.50 6.45
C ASN A 265 9.21 31.69 6.32
N ARG A 266 10.36 32.34 6.52
CA ARG A 266 11.70 31.72 6.53
C ARG A 266 11.91 30.68 7.65
N ARG A 267 10.84 30.22 8.28
CA ARG A 267 10.79 29.11 9.26
C ARG A 267 10.70 27.72 8.60
N ALA A 268 10.62 27.64 7.26
CA ALA A 268 10.49 26.37 6.52
C ALA A 268 11.82 25.62 6.26
N ALA A 269 12.92 26.02 6.91
CA ALA A 269 14.20 25.32 6.86
C ALA A 269 14.49 24.59 8.19
N ALA A 270 13.50 23.87 8.73
CA ALA A 270 13.76 22.89 9.77
C ALA A 270 14.23 21.58 9.10
N ASP A 271 15.41 21.11 9.47
CA ASP A 271 16.11 19.94 8.91
C ASP A 271 15.41 18.62 9.31
N GLY A 272 14.21 18.39 8.80
CA GLY A 272 13.49 17.12 8.94
C GLY A 272 12.25 17.17 9.86
N PRO A 273 11.45 16.08 9.87
CA PRO A 273 10.09 16.09 10.42
C PRO A 273 10.00 16.25 11.94
N TRP A 274 11.12 16.16 12.65
CA TRP A 274 11.21 16.13 14.11
C TRP A 274 11.92 17.34 14.72
N ASP A 275 12.52 18.18 13.89
CA ASP A 275 13.42 19.24 14.33
C ASP A 275 12.75 20.36 15.11
N GLY A 276 11.45 20.57 14.90
CA GLY A 276 10.64 21.48 15.71
C GLY A 276 10.35 20.96 17.13
N PHE A 277 10.48 19.66 17.36
CA PHE A 277 10.22 19.02 18.66
C PHE A 277 11.51 18.66 19.39
N PHE A 278 12.53 18.21 18.66
CA PHE A 278 13.83 17.83 19.20
C PHE A 278 14.95 18.66 18.57
N PRO A 279 14.96 19.99 18.78
CA PRO A 279 15.97 20.86 18.19
C PRO A 279 17.39 20.56 18.72
N TRP A 280 17.53 19.84 19.83
CA TRP A 280 18.80 19.68 20.55
C TRP A 280 19.45 18.30 20.41
N THR A 281 18.78 17.36 19.75
CA THR A 281 19.33 16.02 19.55
C THR A 281 20.09 15.98 18.22
N PRO A 282 21.37 15.54 18.22
CA PRO A 282 22.18 15.42 17.00
C PRO A 282 21.56 14.45 15.99
#